data_AF-A0A3N1H123-F1
#
_entry.id   AF-A0A3N1H123-F1
#
_cell.length_a   1.000
_cell.length_b   1.000
_cell.length_c   1.000
_cell.angle_alpha   90.00
_cell.angle_beta   90.00
_cell.angle_gamma   90.00
#
_symmetry.space_group_name_H-M   'P 1'
#
loop_
_entity.id
_entity.type
_entity.pdbx_description
1 polymer ?
#
loop_
_entity_poly.entity_id
_entity_poly.type
_entity_poly.pdbx_seq_one_letter_code
_entity_poly.pdbx_strand_id
1 'polypeptide(L)'
;MTPLAKWTIVSICLTVLAVLVPWATYGDIDVELSRLPLWWAYLGAAVAAHASAKVAWPVSAGFAVVAVAAAVVVATGYDEASHVFGHVVPVVGPRPGPGVVFAVASAVAQVAGLRARVRAARPVTA
;
A
#
# COMPACT_ATOMS: atom_id res chain seq x y z
N MET A 1 -11.74 -8.84 20.62
CA MET A 1 -11.15 -7.96 19.58
C MET A 1 -12.24 -7.55 18.60
N THR A 2 -12.42 -6.26 18.30
CA THR A 2 -13.45 -5.81 17.36
C THR A 2 -13.09 -6.20 15.91
N PRO A 3 -14.08 -6.36 15.01
CA PRO A 3 -13.80 -6.63 13.59
C PRO A 3 -12.86 -5.60 12.96
N LEU A 4 -13.05 -4.31 13.28
CA LEU A 4 -12.18 -3.23 12.83
C LEU A 4 -10.73 -3.46 13.28
N ALA A 5 -10.50 -3.77 14.57
CA ALA A 5 -9.16 -4.00 15.10
C ALA A 5 -8.45 -5.17 14.40
N LYS A 6 -9.17 -6.27 14.14
CA LYS A 6 -8.63 -7.42 13.40
C LYS A 6 -8.11 -7.00 12.02
N TRP A 7 -8.95 -6.29 11.26
CA TRP A 7 -8.63 -5.89 9.89
C TRP A 7 -7.53 -4.82 9.82
N THR A 8 -7.49 -3.89 10.78
CA THR A 8 -6.40 -2.90 10.89
C THR A 8 -5.07 -3.57 11.21
N ILE A 9 -5.02 -4.58 12.09
CA ILE A 9 -3.79 -5.34 12.36
C ILE A 9 -3.31 -6.05 11.09
N VAL A 10 -4.22 -6.74 10.38
CA VAL A 10 -3.89 -7.40 9.10
C VAL A 10 -3.35 -6.38 8.09
N SER A 11 -4.01 -5.23 7.96
CA SER A 11 -3.57 -4.15 7.07
C SER A 11 -2.18 -3.65 7.44
N ILE A 12 -1.88 -3.40 8.72
CA ILE A 12 -0.54 -2.98 9.18
C ILE A 12 0.51 -4.04 8.84
N CYS A 13 0.23 -5.32 9.12
CA CYS A 13 1.17 -6.41 8.77
C CYS A 13 1.44 -6.47 7.27
N LEU A 14 0.41 -6.28 6.44
CA LEU A 14 0.55 -6.25 4.98
C LEU A 14 1.31 -5.00 4.51
N THR A 15 1.12 -3.85 5.14
CA THR A 15 1.92 -2.64 4.86
C THR A 15 3.38 -2.86 5.21
N VAL A 16 3.69 -3.47 6.36
CA VAL A 16 5.06 -3.81 6.75
C VAL A 16 5.68 -4.79 5.74
N LEU A 17 4.96 -5.84 5.37
CA LEU A 17 5.41 -6.77 4.33
C LEU A 17 5.65 -6.06 2.99
N ALA A 18 4.76 -5.16 2.58
CA ALA A 18 4.95 -4.36 1.38
C ALA A 18 6.27 -3.59 1.43
N VAL A 19 6.63 -2.97 2.55
CA VAL A 19 7.89 -2.22 2.70
C VAL A 19 9.13 -3.13 2.68
N LEU A 20 9.02 -4.34 3.22
CA LEU A 20 10.17 -5.25 3.40
C LEU A 20 10.51 -6.10 2.18
N VAL A 21 9.59 -6.25 1.23
CA VAL A 21 9.81 -7.07 0.03
C VAL A 21 10.03 -6.21 -1.22
N PRO A 22 10.62 -6.77 -2.30
CA PRO A 22 10.85 -6.03 -3.54
C PRO A 22 9.55 -5.50 -4.16
N TRP A 23 9.59 -4.25 -4.63
CA TRP A 23 8.49 -3.60 -5.32
C TRP A 23 8.58 -3.72 -6.84
N ALA A 24 9.79 -3.91 -7.36
CA ALA A 24 10.03 -4.19 -8.76
C ALA A 24 11.22 -5.15 -8.90
N THR A 25 11.27 -5.84 -10.03
CA THR A 25 12.42 -6.67 -10.41
C THR A 25 12.87 -6.34 -11.83
N TYR A 26 14.19 -6.25 -12.03
CA TYR A 26 14.83 -6.12 -13.35
C TYR A 26 15.67 -7.36 -13.60
N GLY A 27 15.08 -8.38 -14.24
CA GLY A 27 15.72 -9.69 -14.32
C GLY A 27 15.88 -10.28 -12.92
N ASP A 28 17.12 -10.47 -12.49
CA ASP A 28 17.48 -11.00 -11.17
C ASP A 28 17.78 -9.91 -10.12
N ILE A 29 17.58 -8.63 -10.47
CA ILE A 29 17.84 -7.50 -9.57
C ILE A 29 16.53 -7.09 -8.90
N ASP A 30 16.47 -7.29 -7.59
CA ASP A 30 15.38 -6.82 -6.75
C ASP A 30 15.52 -5.32 -6.43
N VAL A 31 14.41 -4.59 -6.56
CA VAL A 31 14.35 -3.15 -6.26
C VAL A 31 13.41 -2.91 -5.09
N GLU A 32 14.01 -2.41 -4.02
CA GLU A 32 13.32 -1.99 -2.81
C GLU A 32 12.49 -0.72 -3.03
N LEU A 33 11.44 -0.56 -2.22
CA LEU A 33 10.58 0.63 -2.23
C LEU A 33 11.36 1.94 -2.10
N SER A 34 12.39 1.98 -1.24
CA SER A 34 13.20 3.18 -0.93
C SER A 34 13.94 3.76 -2.14
N ARG A 35 14.13 2.95 -3.20
CA ARG A 35 14.81 3.34 -4.44
C ARG A 35 13.85 3.84 -5.52
N LEU A 36 12.55 3.70 -5.32
CA LEU A 36 11.54 4.10 -6.28
C LEU A 36 11.11 5.56 -6.05
N PRO A 37 10.79 6.32 -7.11
CA PRO A 37 10.32 7.69 -6.95
C PRO A 37 9.04 7.72 -6.11
N LEU A 38 8.88 8.76 -5.30
CA LEU A 38 7.67 9.01 -4.50
C LEU A 38 7.36 7.95 -3.43
N TRP A 39 8.33 7.11 -3.04
CA TRP A 39 8.16 6.11 -1.97
C TRP A 39 7.67 6.70 -0.64
N TRP A 40 8.10 7.93 -0.32
CA TRP A 40 7.68 8.67 0.86
C TRP A 40 6.19 9.03 0.82
N ALA A 41 5.62 9.26 -0.36
CA ALA A 41 4.19 9.55 -0.51
C ALA A 41 3.33 8.33 -0.18
N TYR A 42 3.78 7.13 -0.61
CA TYR A 42 3.13 5.87 -0.22
C TYR A 42 3.17 5.66 1.30
N LEU A 43 4.34 5.80 1.93
CA LEU A 43 4.47 5.64 3.39
C LEU A 43 3.62 6.65 4.16
N GLY A 44 3.65 7.92 3.76
CA GLY A 44 2.83 8.97 4.37
C GLY A 44 1.34 8.65 4.28
N ALA A 45 0.87 8.20 3.11
CA ALA A 45 -0.52 7.82 2.90
C ALA A 45 -0.91 6.58 3.71
N ALA A 46 -0.04 5.56 3.80
CA ALA A 46 -0.29 4.35 4.59
C ALA A 46 -0.39 4.69 6.09
N VAL A 47 0.53 5.49 6.63
CA VAL A 47 0.50 5.95 8.02
C VAL A 47 -0.78 6.73 8.30
N ALA A 48 -1.15 7.67 7.42
CA ALA A 48 -2.38 8.44 7.55
C ALA A 48 -3.63 7.56 7.49
N ALA A 49 -3.67 6.55 6.62
CA ALA A 49 -4.76 5.58 6.52
C ALA A 49 -4.95 4.79 7.83
N HIS A 50 -3.85 4.32 8.43
CA HIS A 50 -3.88 3.57 9.68
C HIS A 50 -4.23 4.46 10.89
N ALA A 51 -3.67 5.67 10.96
CA ALA A 51 -3.94 6.61 12.05
C ALA A 51 -5.41 7.06 12.06
N SER A 52 -5.96 7.37 10.90
CA SER A 52 -7.34 7.85 10.75
C SER A 52 -8.40 6.75 10.91
N ALA A 53 -8.03 5.47 10.84
CA ALA A 53 -8.94 4.32 10.91
C ALA A 53 -9.84 4.31 12.17
N LYS A 54 -9.31 4.83 13.29
CA LYS A 54 -10.04 4.91 14.55
C LYS A 54 -10.96 6.13 14.63
N VAL A 55 -10.56 7.24 14.01
CA VAL A 55 -11.17 8.56 14.20
C VAL A 55 -12.27 8.84 13.17
N ALA A 56 -11.99 8.70 11.88
CA ALA A 56 -12.91 9.07 10.81
C ALA A 56 -12.79 8.11 9.62
N TRP A 57 -13.79 7.25 9.44
CA TRP A 57 -13.80 6.27 8.35
C TRP A 57 -13.72 6.88 6.94
N PRO A 58 -14.33 8.04 6.61
CA PRO A 58 -14.22 8.61 5.27
C PRO A 58 -12.78 9.07 4.98
N VAL A 59 -12.11 9.62 6.00
CA VAL A 59 -10.72 10.06 5.93
C VAL A 59 -9.79 8.86 5.72
N SER A 60 -10.01 7.77 6.45
CA SER A 60 -9.24 6.53 6.28
C SER A 60 -9.44 5.89 4.90
N ALA A 61 -10.66 5.91 4.36
CA ALA A 61 -10.92 5.46 3.00
C ALA A 61 -10.20 6.32 1.95
N GLY A 62 -10.21 7.65 2.13
CA GLY A 62 -9.47 8.58 1.26
C GLY A 62 -7.98 8.27 1.23
N PHE A 63 -7.34 8.12 2.39
CA PHE A 63 -5.92 7.79 2.45
C PHE A 63 -5.59 6.39 1.93
N ALA A 64 -6.50 5.41 2.04
CA ALA A 64 -6.33 4.11 1.40
C ALA A 64 -6.31 4.24 -0.13
N VAL A 65 -7.16 5.08 -0.71
CA VAL A 65 -7.15 5.38 -2.16
C VAL A 65 -5.84 6.07 -2.56
N VAL A 66 -5.39 7.06 -1.78
CA VAL A 66 -4.11 7.75 -2.03
C VAL A 66 -2.94 6.78 -1.93
N ALA A 67 -2.93 5.86 -0.96
CA ALA A 67 -1.90 4.85 -0.84
C ALA A 67 -1.88 3.89 -2.05
N VAL A 68 -3.04 3.48 -2.56
CA VAL A 68 -3.14 2.67 -3.79
C VAL A 68 -2.66 3.47 -5.01
N ALA A 69 -3.09 4.72 -5.17
CA ALA A 69 -2.66 5.57 -6.27
C ALA A 69 -1.14 5.79 -6.24
N ALA A 70 -0.57 6.07 -5.07
CA ALA A 70 0.87 6.18 -4.88
C ALA A 70 1.57 4.86 -5.20
N ALA A 71 1.02 3.72 -4.77
CA ALA A 71 1.58 2.41 -5.10
C ALA A 71 1.56 2.14 -6.61
N VAL A 72 0.50 2.53 -7.33
CA VAL A 72 0.42 2.44 -8.79
C VAL A 72 1.48 3.34 -9.44
N VAL A 73 1.58 4.60 -9.03
CA VAL A 73 2.58 5.54 -9.56
C VAL A 73 4.00 5.03 -9.32
N VAL A 74 4.29 4.54 -8.12
CA VAL A 74 5.57 3.90 -7.77
C VAL A 74 5.81 2.66 -8.64
N ALA A 75 4.78 1.86 -8.88
CA ALA A 75 4.83 0.65 -9.69
C ALA A 75 4.70 0.91 -11.21
N THR A 76 4.62 2.15 -11.67
CA THR A 76 4.70 2.50 -13.10
C THR A 76 5.86 3.45 -13.38
N GLY A 77 6.40 4.12 -12.36
CA GLY A 77 7.53 5.04 -12.48
C GLY A 77 8.90 4.36 -12.57
N TYR A 78 8.97 3.04 -12.49
CA TYR A 78 10.22 2.30 -12.67
C TYR A 78 10.73 2.28 -14.13
N ASP A 79 9.93 2.71 -15.10
CA ASP A 79 10.38 2.75 -16.50
C ASP A 79 11.52 3.76 -16.72
N GLU A 80 11.66 4.75 -15.83
CA GLU A 80 12.83 5.63 -15.75
C GLU A 80 13.95 4.94 -14.96
N ALA A 81 14.62 4.00 -15.63
CA ALA A 81 15.78 3.29 -15.09
C ALA A 81 16.89 4.23 -14.55
N SER A 82 16.94 5.49 -15.00
CA SER A 82 17.84 6.54 -14.51
C SER A 82 17.66 6.87 -13.02
N HIS A 83 16.49 6.61 -12.43
CA HIS A 83 16.25 6.80 -11.00
C HIS A 83 16.78 5.65 -10.15
N VAL A 84 16.93 4.47 -10.73
CA VAL A 84 17.32 3.24 -10.03
C VAL A 84 18.79 2.89 -10.30
N PHE A 85 19.28 3.20 -11.49
CA PHE A 85 20.62 2.87 -11.96
C PHE A 85 21.34 4.13 -12.45
N GLY A 86 22.47 4.48 -11.82
CA GLY A 86 23.22 5.69 -12.14
C GLY A 86 23.96 5.65 -13.48
N HIS A 87 24.40 4.46 -13.93
CA HIS A 87 25.28 4.31 -15.11
C HIS A 87 24.98 3.09 -15.99
N VAL A 88 24.18 2.11 -15.54
CA VAL A 88 23.94 0.85 -16.25
C VAL A 88 22.45 0.54 -16.23
N VAL A 89 21.76 0.72 -17.37
CA VAL A 89 20.35 0.39 -17.52
C VAL A 89 20.23 -1.07 -17.96
N PRO A 90 19.55 -1.95 -17.21
CA PRO A 90 19.30 -3.32 -17.64
C PRO A 90 18.52 -3.36 -18.96
N VAL A 91 18.88 -4.26 -19.87
CA VAL A 91 18.17 -4.47 -21.16
C VAL A 91 16.77 -5.09 -20.95
N VAL A 92 16.51 -5.62 -19.75
CA VAL A 92 15.25 -6.25 -19.38
C VAL A 92 14.26 -5.22 -18.85
N GLY A 93 13.01 -5.31 -19.34
CA GLY A 93 11.91 -4.49 -18.84
C GLY A 93 11.59 -4.81 -17.37
N PRO A 94 11.26 -3.80 -16.57
CA PRO A 94 10.87 -3.99 -15.17
C PRO A 94 9.57 -4.79 -15.04
N ARG A 95 9.47 -5.55 -13.94
CA ARG A 95 8.25 -6.26 -13.56
C ARG A 95 7.82 -5.86 -12.15
N PRO A 96 6.50 -5.73 -11.88
CA PRO A 96 6.02 -5.44 -10.54
C PRO A 96 6.35 -6.60 -9.59
N GLY A 97 6.93 -6.26 -8.45
CA GLY A 97 7.31 -7.18 -7.39
C GLY A 97 6.18 -7.46 -6.39
N PRO A 98 6.41 -8.39 -5.45
CA PRO A 98 5.41 -8.76 -4.43
C PRO A 98 4.99 -7.60 -3.52
N GLY A 99 5.80 -6.55 -3.38
CA GLY A 99 5.49 -5.38 -2.56
C GLY A 99 4.20 -4.69 -2.98
N VAL A 100 3.95 -4.60 -4.29
CA VAL A 100 2.71 -4.04 -4.86
C VAL A 100 1.50 -4.86 -4.43
N VAL A 101 1.61 -6.19 -4.46
CA VAL A 101 0.54 -7.12 -4.07
C VAL A 101 0.18 -6.91 -2.60
N PHE A 102 1.18 -6.81 -1.72
CA PHE A 102 0.95 -6.56 -0.30
C PHE A 102 0.38 -5.17 -0.02
N ALA A 103 0.79 -4.14 -0.76
CA ALA A 103 0.23 -2.80 -0.64
C ALA A 103 -1.27 -2.78 -0.99
N VAL A 104 -1.65 -3.44 -2.10
CA VAL A 104 -3.06 -3.57 -2.51
C VAL A 104 -3.84 -4.39 -1.48
N ALA A 105 -3.30 -5.52 -1.03
CA ALA A 105 -3.93 -6.36 -0.03
C ALA A 105 -4.14 -5.60 1.29
N SER A 106 -3.19 -4.75 1.70
CA SER A 106 -3.32 -3.88 2.87
C SER A 106 -4.50 -2.92 2.72
N ALA A 107 -4.63 -2.25 1.57
CA ALA A 107 -5.75 -1.35 1.29
C ALA A 107 -7.10 -2.09 1.32
N VAL A 108 -7.17 -3.30 0.75
CA VAL A 108 -8.38 -4.15 0.80
C VAL A 108 -8.74 -4.54 2.24
N ALA A 109 -7.75 -4.94 3.04
CA ALA A 109 -7.96 -5.27 4.45
C ALA A 109 -8.47 -4.05 5.23
N GLN A 110 -7.90 -2.87 4.99
CA GLN A 110 -8.34 -1.61 5.60
C GLN A 110 -9.80 -1.30 5.25
N VAL A 111 -10.18 -1.39 3.96
CA VAL A 111 -11.56 -1.18 3.49
C VAL A 111 -12.52 -2.22 4.08
N ALA A 112 -12.12 -3.48 4.18
CA ALA A 112 -12.91 -4.53 4.81
C ALA A 112 -13.19 -4.23 6.29
N GLY A 113 -12.19 -3.73 7.02
CA GLY A 113 -12.33 -3.25 8.39
C GLY A 113 -13.32 -2.10 8.54
N LEU A 114 -13.23 -1.10 7.66
CA LEU A 114 -14.16 0.03 7.63
C LEU A 114 -15.59 -0.42 7.30
N ARG A 115 -15.78 -1.31 6.32
CA ARG A 115 -17.10 -1.88 5.98
C ARG A 115 -17.69 -2.68 7.14
N ALA A 116 -16.88 -3.47 7.84
CA ALA A 116 -17.32 -4.22 9.01
C ALA A 116 -17.78 -3.28 10.15
N ARG A 117 -17.06 -2.17 10.38
CA ARG A 117 -17.46 -1.11 11.33
C ARG A 117 -18.81 -0.49 10.95
N VAL A 118 -19.00 -0.14 9.68
CA VAL A 118 -20.27 0.44 9.19
C VAL A 118 -21.44 -0.52 9.39
N ARG A 119 -21.26 -1.81 9.07
CA ARG A 119 -22.31 -2.83 9.28
C ARG A 119 -22.67 -2.98 10.75
N ALA A 120 -21.67 -3.00 11.64
CA ALA A 120 -21.89 -3.09 13.08
C ALA A 120 -22.58 -1.84 13.67
N ALA A 121 -22.48 -0.69 13.01
CA ALA A 121 -23.08 0.57 13.45
C ALA A 121 -24.49 0.82 12.87
N ARG A 122 -24.98 -0.01 11.92
CA ARG A 122 -26.35 0.13 11.41
C ARG A 122 -27.34 -0.32 12.48
N PRO A 123 -28.31 0.51 12.86
CA PRO A 123 -29.37 0.09 13.78
C PRO A 123 -30.19 -1.04 13.12
N VAL A 124 -30.49 -2.07 13.90
CA VAL A 124 -31.49 -3.07 13.50
C VAL A 124 -32.84 -2.36 13.55
N THR A 125 -33.36 -1.96 12.39
CA THR A 125 -34.76 -1.53 12.27
C THR A 125 -35.61 -2.76 12.50
N ALA A 126 -36.15 -2.88 13.72
CA ALA A 126 -37.23 -3.80 14.08
C ALA A 126 -38.56 -3.25 13.60
#